data_AF-A1ZQS6-F1
#
_entry.id   AF-A1ZQS6-F1
#
_cell.length_a   1.000
_cell.length_b   1.000
_cell.length_c   1.000
_cell.angle_alpha   90.00
_cell.angle_beta   90.00
_cell.angle_gamma   90.00
#
_symmetry.space_group_name_H-M   'P 1'
#
loop_
_entity.id
_entity.type
_entity.pdbx_description
1 polymer ?
#
loop_
_entity_poly.entity_id
_entity_poly.type
_entity_poly.pdbx_seq_one_letter_code
_entity_poly.pdbx_strand_id
1 'polypeptide(L)'
;MANAPRYRHFKDQQTVLMLIAEIKQRYAFGYTALTNKVIAQIKHYFQAQFPDADPTSGHSRFDNKEDSYLIRPKLMLGLSGGIDSTVATYLAVRAVGKANVLAVSMPARPDDFQSLAHAKLVRQALELPTNNEQVPTIVDISPIVQAHREVMNQTHLAELGLNAGHLAQNTEQRFRSGNFGSRIRIAILYDFKRAIRGRVLGTGNKTELCQGYGTKYGTPLSYDFGLFNQLYKIDIYEMAKVLEVPQVIIDTPPTTGYFEGQTHEGELGASIEEQDIFTYLLFEKNLTPTQIQAKYGASLDFALLMQNRYKVSAHKRVLNEGQQCIMIT
;
A
#
# COMPACT_ATOMS: atom_id res chain seq x y z
N MET A 1 21.90 -24.37 5.55
CA MET A 1 20.83 -24.62 4.56
C MET A 1 21.21 -23.81 3.32
N ALA A 2 21.34 -24.44 2.15
CA ALA A 2 21.67 -23.70 0.93
C ALA A 2 20.60 -22.61 0.71
N ASN A 3 21.02 -21.36 0.54
CA ASN A 3 20.09 -20.26 0.23
C ASN A 3 19.30 -20.65 -1.01
N ALA A 4 17.97 -20.71 -0.90
CA ALA A 4 17.12 -20.91 -2.05
C ALA A 4 17.45 -19.82 -3.09
N PRO A 5 17.49 -20.15 -4.39
CA PRO A 5 17.75 -19.15 -5.42
C PRO A 5 16.67 -18.05 -5.35
N ARG A 6 17.08 -16.78 -5.43
CA ARG A 6 16.19 -15.60 -5.36
C ARG A 6 15.03 -15.70 -6.36
N TYR A 7 15.34 -16.13 -7.58
CA TYR A 7 14.39 -16.29 -8.68
C TYR A 7 14.10 -17.77 -8.95
N ARG A 8 13.31 -18.39 -8.09
CA ARG A 8 13.05 -19.83 -8.11
C ARG A 8 12.05 -20.28 -9.18
N HIS A 9 11.32 -19.34 -9.79
CA HIS A 9 10.28 -19.63 -10.78
C HIS A 9 10.76 -19.45 -12.22
N PHE A 10 12.05 -19.20 -12.43
CA PHE A 10 12.67 -19.12 -13.76
C PHE A 10 13.87 -20.06 -13.83
N LYS A 11 14.08 -20.69 -14.98
CA LYS A 11 15.23 -21.58 -15.21
C LYS A 11 16.57 -20.85 -15.16
N ASP A 12 16.57 -19.56 -15.50
CA ASP A 12 17.77 -18.73 -15.52
C ASP A 12 17.47 -17.30 -15.04
N GLN A 13 18.47 -16.68 -14.43
CA GLN A 13 18.37 -15.31 -13.92
C GLN A 13 18.38 -14.26 -15.03
N GLN A 14 18.96 -14.54 -16.20
CA GLN A 14 19.08 -13.57 -17.28
C GLN A 14 17.71 -13.22 -17.88
N THR A 15 16.82 -14.20 -17.99
CA THR A 15 15.43 -14.01 -18.41
C THR A 15 14.69 -13.08 -17.45
N VAL A 16 14.89 -13.23 -16.14
CA VAL A 16 14.30 -12.36 -15.12
C VAL A 16 14.79 -10.92 -15.26
N LEU A 17 16.11 -10.73 -15.37
CA LEU A 17 16.70 -9.39 -15.55
C LEU A 17 16.23 -8.71 -16.83
N MET A 18 16.09 -9.47 -17.93
CA MET A 18 15.54 -8.99 -19.18
C MET A 18 14.09 -8.53 -19.03
N LEU A 19 13.23 -9.32 -18.36
CA LEU A 19 11.83 -8.96 -18.13
C LEU A 19 11.67 -7.78 -17.17
N ILE A 20 12.52 -7.66 -16.15
CA ILE A 20 12.59 -6.46 -15.30
C ILE A 20 12.94 -5.24 -16.16
N ALA A 21 13.92 -5.34 -17.05
CA ALA A 21 14.30 -4.25 -17.94
C ALA A 21 13.16 -3.88 -18.90
N GLU A 22 12.45 -4.86 -19.45
CA GLU A 22 11.27 -4.64 -20.29
C GLU A 22 10.17 -3.89 -19.53
N ILE A 23 9.87 -4.30 -18.28
CA ILE A 23 8.91 -3.60 -17.42
C ILE A 23 9.36 -2.15 -17.20
N LYS A 24 10.63 -1.91 -16.87
CA LYS A 24 11.14 -0.55 -16.63
C LYS A 24 11.09 0.35 -17.87
N GLN A 25 11.33 -0.21 -19.04
CA GLN A 25 11.39 0.52 -20.32
C GLN A 25 10.00 0.72 -20.96
N ARG A 26 8.94 0.09 -20.45
CA ARG A 26 7.58 0.23 -21.01
C ARG A 26 7.06 1.66 -21.00
N TYR A 27 7.63 2.50 -20.13
CA TYR A 27 7.42 3.94 -20.14
C TYR A 27 8.57 4.60 -20.90
N ALA A 28 8.39 4.81 -22.21
CA ALA A 28 9.40 5.37 -23.11
C ALA A 28 9.99 6.72 -22.62
N PHE A 29 9.28 7.44 -21.75
CA PHE A 29 9.68 8.71 -21.15
C PHE A 29 10.48 8.59 -19.84
N GLY A 30 10.66 7.39 -19.29
CA GLY A 30 11.45 7.14 -18.08
C GLY A 30 10.77 7.51 -16.75
N TYR A 31 11.40 7.14 -15.63
CA TYR A 31 10.78 7.25 -14.31
C TYR A 31 10.66 8.68 -13.78
N THR A 32 11.57 9.60 -14.12
CA THR A 32 11.42 11.02 -13.73
C THR A 32 10.15 11.63 -14.32
N ALA A 33 9.88 11.40 -15.61
CA ALA A 33 8.66 11.89 -16.25
C ALA A 33 7.42 11.13 -15.74
N LEU A 34 7.52 9.84 -15.43
CA LEU A 34 6.44 9.09 -14.77
C LEU A 34 6.07 9.71 -13.42
N THR A 35 7.06 9.93 -12.55
CA THR A 35 6.86 10.56 -11.23
C THR A 35 6.17 11.91 -11.38
N ASN A 36 6.62 12.75 -12.32
CA ASN A 36 5.99 14.05 -12.58
C ASN A 36 4.55 13.92 -13.09
N LYS A 37 4.25 12.93 -13.95
CA LYS A 37 2.89 12.65 -14.42
C LYS A 37 1.98 12.22 -13.27
N VAL A 38 2.48 11.40 -12.35
CA VAL A 38 1.74 10.98 -11.14
C VAL A 38 1.47 12.18 -10.23
N ILE A 39 2.50 13.00 -9.95
CA ILE A 39 2.37 14.23 -9.14
C ILE A 39 1.31 15.17 -9.74
N ALA A 40 1.33 15.39 -11.07
CA ALA A 40 0.37 16.25 -11.75
C ALA A 40 -1.07 15.74 -11.61
N GLN A 41 -1.29 14.42 -11.70
CA GLN A 41 -2.61 13.83 -11.52
C GLN A 41 -3.11 13.92 -10.06
N ILE A 42 -2.24 13.75 -9.07
CA ILE A 42 -2.58 13.98 -7.66
C ILE A 42 -3.03 15.43 -7.45
N LYS A 43 -2.28 16.39 -8.01
CA LYS A 43 -2.61 17.81 -7.94
C LYS A 43 -3.95 18.12 -8.63
N HIS A 44 -4.20 17.55 -9.80
CA HIS A 44 -5.46 17.70 -10.50
C HIS A 44 -6.64 17.13 -9.70
N TYR A 45 -6.50 15.92 -9.15
CA TYR A 45 -7.51 15.31 -8.27
C TYR A 45 -7.79 16.20 -7.06
N PHE A 46 -6.75 16.72 -6.39
CA PHE A 46 -6.91 17.65 -5.28
C PHE A 46 -7.72 18.88 -5.67
N GLN A 47 -7.37 19.56 -6.77
CA GLN A 47 -8.06 20.76 -7.23
C GLN A 47 -9.53 20.49 -7.60
N ALA A 48 -9.83 19.33 -8.18
CA ALA A 48 -11.19 18.93 -8.50
C ALA A 48 -12.03 18.65 -7.24
N GLN A 49 -11.44 18.04 -6.21
CA GLN A 49 -12.13 17.75 -4.94
C GLN A 49 -12.24 18.97 -4.01
N PHE A 50 -11.33 19.93 -4.17
CA PHE A 50 -11.18 21.11 -3.31
C PHE A 50 -10.97 22.38 -4.15
N PRO A 51 -11.97 22.82 -4.94
CA PRO A 51 -11.82 23.98 -5.82
C PRO A 51 -11.55 25.29 -5.06
N ASP A 52 -11.96 25.35 -3.80
CA ASP A 52 -11.78 26.50 -2.91
C ASP A 52 -10.53 26.42 -2.01
N ALA A 53 -9.71 25.38 -2.17
CA ALA A 53 -8.46 25.24 -1.44
C ALA A 53 -7.30 25.80 -2.25
N ASP A 54 -6.49 26.64 -1.62
CA ASP A 54 -5.18 26.94 -2.16
C ASP A 54 -4.25 25.74 -1.87
N PRO A 55 -3.72 25.07 -2.91
CA PRO A 55 -2.87 23.90 -2.75
C PRO A 55 -1.55 24.22 -2.06
N THR A 56 -1.22 25.47 -1.76
CA THR A 56 0.02 25.84 -1.04
C THR A 56 -0.20 26.20 0.42
N SER A 57 -1.40 26.71 0.77
CA SER A 57 -1.68 27.19 2.12
C SER A 57 -2.58 26.27 2.95
N GLY A 58 -3.29 25.33 2.32
CA GLY A 58 -4.16 24.35 3.02
C GLY A 58 -5.41 24.93 3.68
N HIS A 59 -5.68 26.21 3.47
CA HIS A 59 -6.92 26.88 3.88
C HIS A 59 -8.08 26.56 2.92
N SER A 60 -9.31 26.54 3.43
CA SER A 60 -10.54 26.47 2.64
C SER A 60 -11.39 27.73 2.84
N ARG A 61 -12.00 28.27 1.76
CA ARG A 61 -12.95 29.42 1.86
C ARG A 61 -14.19 29.16 2.72
N PHE A 62 -14.45 27.91 3.09
CA PHE A 62 -15.57 27.51 3.93
C PHE A 62 -15.20 27.31 5.41
N ASP A 63 -13.94 27.54 5.79
CA ASP A 63 -13.60 27.65 7.20
C ASP A 63 -14.22 28.96 7.70
N ASN A 64 -15.21 28.86 8.61
CA ASN A 64 -15.87 30.03 9.21
C ASN A 64 -14.79 31.00 9.70
N LYS A 65 -15.02 32.32 9.64
CA LYS A 65 -14.01 33.34 9.99
C LYS A 65 -13.35 33.11 11.37
N GLU A 66 -14.05 32.51 12.32
CA GLU A 66 -13.51 32.13 13.64
C GLU A 66 -12.56 30.91 13.60
N ASP A 67 -12.79 29.93 12.71
CA ASP A 67 -11.95 28.74 12.47
C ASP A 67 -10.89 28.95 11.36
N SER A 68 -10.91 30.10 10.68
CA SER A 68 -10.13 30.38 9.46
C SER A 68 -8.60 30.35 9.65
N TYR A 69 -8.13 30.35 10.90
CA TYR A 69 -6.71 30.22 11.24
C TYR A 69 -6.19 28.78 11.21
N LEU A 70 -7.07 27.78 11.16
CA LEU A 70 -6.69 26.37 11.23
C LEU A 70 -6.46 25.80 9.83
N ILE A 71 -5.20 25.63 9.44
CA ILE A 71 -4.83 24.89 8.22
C ILE A 71 -5.20 23.41 8.43
N ARG A 72 -6.13 22.89 7.63
CA ARG A 72 -6.57 21.49 7.73
C ARG A 72 -6.06 20.68 6.53
N PRO A 73 -5.32 19.58 6.76
CA PRO A 73 -4.88 18.72 5.67
C PRO A 73 -6.07 18.12 4.92
N LYS A 74 -5.92 17.92 3.61
CA LYS A 74 -7.01 17.46 2.74
C LYS A 74 -6.77 16.09 2.15
N LEU A 75 -5.52 15.68 1.94
CA LEU A 75 -5.16 14.33 1.53
C LEU A 75 -4.65 13.54 2.73
N MET A 76 -5.14 12.31 2.86
CA MET A 76 -4.85 11.45 4.00
C MET A 76 -4.39 10.08 3.54
N LEU A 77 -3.44 9.49 4.26
CA LEU A 77 -3.07 8.09 4.06
C LEU A 77 -2.49 7.46 5.32
N GLY A 78 -2.50 6.12 5.36
CA GLY A 78 -1.81 5.36 6.40
C GLY A 78 -0.31 5.27 6.12
N LEU A 79 0.52 5.83 7.00
CA LEU A 79 1.98 5.76 6.92
C LEU A 79 2.50 4.57 7.75
N SER A 80 2.68 3.45 7.06
CA SER A 80 3.16 2.19 7.65
C SER A 80 4.68 2.09 7.76
N GLY A 81 5.45 2.98 7.13
CA GLY A 81 6.92 2.84 7.05
C GLY A 81 7.40 1.82 6.01
N GLY A 82 6.49 1.17 5.29
CA GLY A 82 6.80 0.40 4.08
C GLY A 82 6.98 1.30 2.86
N ILE A 83 7.54 0.73 1.79
CA ILE A 83 7.89 1.48 0.57
C ILE A 83 6.67 2.16 -0.11
N ASP A 84 5.52 1.49 -0.16
CA ASP A 84 4.34 2.02 -0.87
C ASP A 84 3.78 3.26 -0.17
N SER A 85 3.52 3.18 1.13
CA SER A 85 3.01 4.32 1.90
C SER A 85 4.03 5.47 1.95
N THR A 86 5.33 5.15 1.94
CA THR A 86 6.41 6.14 1.87
C THR A 86 6.37 6.90 0.55
N VAL A 87 6.44 6.19 -0.59
CA VAL A 87 6.41 6.82 -1.92
C VAL A 87 5.11 7.60 -2.13
N ALA A 88 3.98 7.06 -1.67
CA ALA A 88 2.69 7.76 -1.71
C ALA A 88 2.73 9.10 -0.96
N THR A 89 3.37 9.13 0.22
CA THR A 89 3.51 10.35 1.01
C THR A 89 4.39 11.37 0.29
N TYR A 90 5.53 10.94 -0.26
CA TYR A 90 6.43 11.82 -1.04
C TYR A 90 5.71 12.42 -2.24
N LEU A 91 5.00 11.61 -3.03
CA LEU A 91 4.23 12.06 -4.19
C LEU A 91 3.14 13.07 -3.79
N ALA A 92 2.39 12.79 -2.71
CA ALA A 92 1.35 13.68 -2.22
C ALA A 92 1.93 15.03 -1.78
N VAL A 93 3.02 15.03 -0.99
CA VAL A 93 3.67 16.25 -0.53
C VAL A 93 4.24 17.07 -1.70
N ARG A 94 4.85 16.42 -2.69
CA ARG A 94 5.34 17.11 -3.90
C ARG A 94 4.20 17.71 -4.73
N ALA A 95 3.01 17.09 -4.72
CA ALA A 95 1.87 17.55 -5.50
C ALA A 95 1.12 18.74 -4.88
N VAL A 96 0.91 18.71 -3.56
CA VAL A 96 0.00 19.64 -2.87
C VAL A 96 0.62 20.27 -1.62
N GLY A 97 1.91 20.09 -1.37
CA GLY A 97 2.59 20.63 -0.19
C GLY A 97 2.27 19.89 1.11
N LYS A 98 3.21 19.93 2.05
CA LYS A 98 3.13 19.21 3.33
C LYS A 98 1.93 19.60 4.20
N ALA A 99 1.48 20.86 4.12
CA ALA A 99 0.32 21.37 4.86
C ALA A 99 -1.01 20.68 4.46
N ASN A 100 -1.08 20.17 3.22
CA ASN A 100 -2.27 19.51 2.70
C ASN A 100 -2.27 17.99 2.90
N VAL A 101 -1.22 17.42 3.51
CA VAL A 101 -1.04 15.97 3.65
C VAL A 101 -1.02 15.56 5.12
N LEU A 102 -1.88 14.61 5.47
CA LEU A 102 -1.88 13.95 6.77
C LEU A 102 -1.50 12.48 6.61
N ALA A 103 -0.33 12.12 7.14
CA ALA A 103 0.21 10.77 7.10
C ALA A 103 0.12 10.14 8.51
N VAL A 104 -0.84 9.23 8.71
CA VAL A 104 -1.16 8.68 10.04
C VAL A 104 -0.54 7.29 10.20
N SER A 105 0.30 7.12 11.22
CA SER A 105 0.80 5.78 11.60
C SER A 105 -0.17 5.12 12.57
N MET A 106 -0.57 3.89 12.26
CA MET A 106 -1.57 3.15 13.04
C MET A 106 -1.03 1.74 13.39
N PRO A 107 -0.09 1.65 14.33
CA PRO A 107 0.47 0.36 14.76
C PRO A 107 -0.65 -0.47 15.38
N ALA A 108 -0.70 -1.75 15.02
CA ALA A 108 -1.67 -2.72 15.56
C ALA A 108 -1.05 -3.62 16.63
N ARG A 109 0.24 -3.45 16.89
CA ARG A 109 1.01 -4.22 17.86
C ARG A 109 1.97 -3.28 18.60
N PRO A 110 2.19 -3.52 19.90
CA PRO A 110 3.09 -2.69 20.71
C PRO A 110 4.56 -2.81 20.31
N ASP A 111 4.93 -3.87 19.60
CA ASP A 111 6.29 -4.20 19.17
C ASP A 111 6.60 -3.81 17.70
N ASP A 112 5.75 -3.01 17.07
CA ASP A 112 5.91 -2.54 15.68
C ASP A 112 6.93 -1.37 15.55
N PHE A 113 8.09 -1.53 16.20
CA PHE A 113 9.10 -0.47 16.34
C PHE A 113 9.72 -0.05 15.00
N GLN A 114 9.94 -0.99 14.08
CA GLN A 114 10.54 -0.71 12.77
C GLN A 114 9.64 0.18 11.91
N SER A 115 8.34 -0.16 11.82
CA SER A 115 7.35 0.63 11.08
C SER A 115 7.28 2.06 11.59
N LEU A 116 7.27 2.25 12.92
CA LEU A 116 7.27 3.57 13.55
C LEU A 116 8.58 4.33 13.31
N ALA A 117 9.73 3.66 13.37
CA ALA A 117 11.03 4.26 13.08
C ALA A 117 11.10 4.77 11.62
N HIS A 118 10.67 3.97 10.65
CA HIS A 118 10.62 4.38 9.25
C HIS A 118 9.62 5.52 9.02
N ALA A 119 8.44 5.44 9.63
CA ALA A 119 7.46 6.51 9.54
C ALA A 119 7.98 7.83 10.15
N LYS A 120 8.82 7.76 11.19
CA LYS A 120 9.53 8.93 11.74
C LYS A 120 10.54 9.49 10.73
N LEU A 121 11.33 8.65 10.06
CA LEU A 121 12.27 9.09 9.00
C LEU A 121 11.54 9.82 7.87
N VAL A 122 10.41 9.28 7.41
CA VAL A 122 9.59 9.91 6.36
C VAL A 122 9.08 11.28 6.81
N ARG A 123 8.58 11.39 8.04
CA ARG A 123 8.11 12.68 8.58
C ARG A 123 9.24 13.70 8.67
N GLN A 124 10.42 13.30 9.11
CA GLN A 124 11.59 14.17 9.18
C GLN A 124 12.04 14.63 7.79
N ALA A 125 12.17 13.71 6.84
CA ALA A 125 12.65 14.02 5.49
C ALA A 125 11.69 14.94 4.70
N LEU A 126 10.38 14.84 4.96
CA LEU A 126 9.37 15.68 4.33
C LEU A 126 8.95 16.89 5.18
N GLU A 127 9.57 17.06 6.35
CA GLU A 127 9.22 18.06 7.36
C GLU A 127 7.72 18.08 7.68
N LEU A 128 7.08 16.91 7.70
CA LEU A 128 5.66 16.79 7.96
C LEU A 128 5.35 17.32 9.37
N PRO A 129 4.25 18.06 9.54
CA PRO A 129 3.86 18.53 10.86
C PRO A 129 3.67 17.36 11.83
N THR A 130 4.40 17.36 12.94
CA THR A 130 4.28 16.35 14.00
C THR A 130 3.35 16.78 15.13
N ASN A 131 3.04 18.07 15.21
CA ASN A 131 2.08 18.69 16.12
C ASN A 131 1.15 19.56 15.28
N ASN A 132 0.05 18.99 14.77
CA ASN A 132 -0.98 19.79 14.11
C ASN A 132 -1.98 20.40 15.10
N GLU A 133 -1.74 20.30 16.42
CA GLU A 133 -2.62 20.69 17.54
C GLU A 133 -4.06 20.13 17.48
N GLN A 134 -4.46 19.52 16.37
CA GLN A 134 -5.84 19.19 16.00
C GLN A 134 -6.00 17.73 15.60
N VAL A 135 -4.99 17.09 14.98
CA VAL A 135 -5.07 15.68 14.55
C VAL A 135 -3.78 14.92 14.85
N PRO A 136 -3.85 13.77 15.55
CA PRO A 136 -2.68 12.98 15.87
C PRO A 136 -2.09 12.32 14.61
N THR A 137 -0.76 12.34 14.49
CA THR A 137 -0.04 11.63 13.41
C THR A 137 0.22 10.16 13.74
N ILE A 138 0.02 9.76 14.99
CA ILE A 138 0.14 8.38 15.47
C ILE A 138 -1.14 8.05 16.25
N VAL A 139 -1.84 6.99 15.83
CA VAL A 139 -3.01 6.47 16.53
C VAL A 139 -2.76 5.00 16.79
N ASP A 140 -2.39 4.67 18.03
CA ASP A 140 -2.17 3.27 18.41
C ASP A 140 -3.50 2.51 18.42
N ILE A 141 -3.61 1.49 17.56
CA ILE A 141 -4.82 0.66 17.44
C ILE A 141 -4.64 -0.70 18.12
N SER A 142 -3.48 -0.98 18.73
CA SER A 142 -3.25 -2.25 19.42
C SER A 142 -4.29 -2.53 20.52
N PRO A 143 -4.80 -1.54 21.30
CA PRO A 143 -5.85 -1.81 22.27
C PRO A 143 -7.17 -2.27 21.63
N ILE A 144 -7.54 -1.72 20.46
CA ILE A 144 -8.75 -2.11 19.72
C ILE A 144 -8.60 -3.53 19.18
N VAL A 145 -7.42 -3.86 18.65
CA VAL A 145 -7.13 -5.22 18.15
C VAL A 145 -7.13 -6.24 19.29
N GLN A 146 -6.62 -5.87 20.46
CA GLN A 146 -6.68 -6.70 21.67
C GLN A 146 -8.13 -6.93 22.13
N ALA A 147 -8.92 -5.86 22.26
CA ALA A 147 -10.33 -5.97 22.66
C ALA A 147 -11.14 -6.87 21.70
N HIS A 148 -10.91 -6.75 20.39
CA HIS A 148 -11.51 -7.66 19.42
C HIS A 148 -11.12 -9.13 19.66
N ARG A 149 -9.86 -9.40 19.99
CA ARG A 149 -9.42 -10.77 20.34
C ARG A 149 -10.17 -11.29 21.57
N GLU A 150 -10.29 -10.47 22.61
CA GLU A 150 -11.01 -10.83 23.83
C GLU A 150 -12.48 -11.14 23.56
N VAL A 151 -13.17 -10.31 22.75
CA VAL A 151 -14.55 -10.58 22.32
C VAL A 151 -14.64 -11.88 21.52
N MET A 152 -13.73 -12.12 20.57
CA MET A 152 -13.75 -13.37 19.80
C MET A 152 -13.51 -14.61 20.67
N ASN A 153 -12.71 -14.48 21.74
CA ASN A 153 -12.47 -15.58 22.67
C ASN A 153 -13.71 -15.94 23.49
N GLN A 154 -14.64 -15.00 23.71
CA GLN A 154 -15.92 -15.25 24.40
C GLN A 154 -16.95 -16.01 23.56
N THR A 155 -16.73 -16.13 22.24
CA THR A 155 -17.68 -16.86 21.36
C THR A 155 -17.64 -18.38 21.56
N HIS A 156 -16.63 -18.91 22.26
CA HIS A 156 -16.41 -20.34 22.48
C HIS A 156 -16.33 -21.20 21.19
N LEU A 157 -16.02 -20.58 20.04
CA LEU A 157 -15.88 -21.25 18.73
C LEU A 157 -14.45 -21.76 18.48
N ALA A 158 -13.90 -22.52 19.44
CA ALA A 158 -12.53 -23.02 19.37
C ALA A 158 -12.32 -24.01 18.21
N GLU A 159 -13.31 -24.85 17.91
CA GLU A 159 -13.26 -25.85 16.82
C GLU A 159 -13.10 -25.21 15.43
N LEU A 160 -13.61 -23.99 15.24
CA LEU A 160 -13.46 -23.22 14.02
C LEU A 160 -12.13 -22.43 13.97
N GLY A 161 -11.26 -22.59 14.96
CA GLY A 161 -10.05 -21.80 15.14
C GLY A 161 -10.32 -20.31 15.38
N LEU A 162 -11.57 -19.94 15.73
CA LEU A 162 -11.97 -18.54 15.87
C LEU A 162 -11.48 -17.90 17.16
N ASN A 163 -11.35 -18.72 18.22
CA ASN A 163 -10.81 -18.42 19.53
C ASN A 163 -9.33 -18.84 19.58
N ALA A 164 -8.45 -17.97 20.09
CA ALA A 164 -7.03 -18.29 20.28
C ALA A 164 -6.65 -18.54 21.75
N GLY A 165 -7.58 -18.33 22.69
CA GLY A 165 -7.29 -18.35 24.12
C GLY A 165 -6.06 -17.49 24.47
N HIS A 166 -5.31 -17.92 25.48
CA HIS A 166 -3.98 -17.40 25.79
C HIS A 166 -2.86 -18.13 25.01
N LEU A 167 -3.19 -18.98 24.02
CA LEU A 167 -2.21 -19.76 23.27
C LEU A 167 -1.59 -18.94 22.13
N ALA A 168 -0.42 -19.40 21.68
CA ALA A 168 0.24 -18.85 20.50
C ALA A 168 -0.68 -18.99 19.26
N GLN A 169 -0.92 -17.86 18.57
CA GLN A 169 -1.77 -17.86 17.38
C GLN A 169 -1.12 -18.64 16.24
N ASN A 170 -1.91 -19.47 15.56
CA ASN A 170 -1.51 -20.02 14.27
C ASN A 170 -1.57 -18.95 13.16
N THR A 171 -1.08 -19.29 11.97
CA THR A 171 -1.01 -18.35 10.84
C THR A 171 -2.37 -17.79 10.41
N GLU A 172 -3.41 -18.61 10.34
CA GLU A 172 -4.77 -18.16 9.97
C GLU A 172 -5.36 -17.18 11.00
N GLN A 173 -5.14 -17.45 12.28
CA GLN A 173 -5.56 -16.55 13.37
C GLN A 173 -4.84 -15.20 13.28
N ARG A 174 -3.54 -15.20 12.94
CA ARG A 174 -2.78 -13.97 12.72
C ARG A 174 -3.31 -13.18 11.52
N PHE A 175 -3.65 -13.85 10.42
CA PHE A 175 -4.29 -13.19 9.27
C PHE A 175 -5.67 -12.61 9.60
N ARG A 176 -6.49 -13.30 10.40
CA ARG A 176 -7.79 -12.77 10.86
C ARG A 176 -7.63 -11.51 11.71
N SER A 177 -6.72 -11.52 12.69
CA SER A 177 -6.40 -10.33 13.50
C SER A 177 -5.83 -9.21 12.64
N GLY A 178 -4.93 -9.52 11.70
CA GLY A 178 -4.37 -8.56 10.75
C GLY A 178 -5.44 -7.91 9.85
N ASN A 179 -6.35 -8.72 9.30
CA ASN A 179 -7.49 -8.23 8.53
C ASN A 179 -8.39 -7.30 9.35
N PHE A 180 -8.63 -7.62 10.62
CA PHE A 180 -9.38 -6.72 11.51
C PHE A 180 -8.63 -5.39 11.70
N GLY A 181 -7.34 -5.44 12.04
CA GLY A 181 -6.51 -4.23 12.16
C GLY A 181 -6.51 -3.37 10.90
N SER A 182 -6.39 -3.99 9.71
CA SER A 182 -6.48 -3.29 8.43
C SER A 182 -7.82 -2.60 8.18
N ARG A 183 -8.94 -3.14 8.69
CA ARG A 183 -10.25 -2.49 8.62
C ARG A 183 -10.38 -1.34 9.62
N ILE A 184 -9.84 -1.50 10.83
CA ILE A 184 -9.80 -0.44 11.84
C ILE A 184 -8.99 0.76 11.34
N ARG A 185 -7.87 0.53 10.64
CA ARG A 185 -7.11 1.60 9.99
C ARG A 185 -7.96 2.41 9.02
N ILE A 186 -8.75 1.75 8.18
CA ILE A 186 -9.67 2.42 7.26
C ILE A 186 -10.78 3.16 8.02
N ALA A 187 -11.36 2.55 9.05
CA ALA A 187 -12.40 3.19 9.87
C ALA A 187 -11.89 4.51 10.48
N ILE A 188 -10.69 4.52 11.05
CA ILE A 188 -10.05 5.71 11.62
C ILE A 188 -9.74 6.76 10.54
N LEU A 189 -9.20 6.35 9.39
CA LEU A 189 -8.92 7.29 8.29
C LEU A 189 -10.20 7.96 7.79
N TYR A 190 -11.31 7.22 7.67
CA TYR A 190 -12.59 7.77 7.24
C TYR A 190 -13.29 8.60 8.34
N ASP A 191 -13.04 8.32 9.61
CA ASP A 191 -13.46 9.18 10.73
C ASP A 191 -12.76 10.54 10.66
N PHE A 192 -11.42 10.54 10.57
CA PHE A 192 -10.66 11.78 10.40
C PHE A 192 -11.03 12.52 9.12
N LYS A 193 -11.25 11.79 8.01
CA LYS A 193 -11.71 12.34 6.74
C LYS A 193 -12.96 13.19 6.92
N ARG A 194 -13.93 12.75 7.74
CA ARG A 194 -15.15 13.50 8.01
C ARG A 194 -14.85 14.81 8.75
N ALA A 195 -13.99 14.77 9.76
CA ALA A 195 -13.63 15.93 10.57
C ALA A 195 -12.86 17.01 9.78
N ILE A 196 -11.94 16.59 8.91
CA ILE A 196 -11.06 17.52 8.17
C ILE A 196 -11.52 17.78 6.73
N ARG A 197 -12.64 17.18 6.32
CA ARG A 197 -13.14 17.15 4.92
C ARG A 197 -12.12 16.55 3.95
N GLY A 198 -11.39 15.52 4.37
CA GLY A 198 -10.29 14.95 3.59
C GLY A 198 -10.70 14.02 2.44
N ARG A 199 -9.69 13.44 1.79
CA ARG A 199 -9.75 12.29 0.88
C ARG A 199 -8.66 11.28 1.23
N VAL A 200 -9.02 10.01 1.27
CA VAL A 200 -8.10 8.91 1.58
C VAL A 200 -7.42 8.44 0.30
N LEU A 201 -6.08 8.44 0.29
CA LEU A 201 -5.25 7.93 -0.80
C LEU A 201 -4.97 6.44 -0.59
N GLY A 202 -5.17 5.66 -1.65
CA GLY A 202 -4.90 4.23 -1.69
C GLY A 202 -3.48 3.95 -2.13
N THR A 203 -2.80 3.05 -1.41
CA THR A 203 -1.40 2.68 -1.66
C THR A 203 -1.26 1.27 -2.22
N GLY A 204 -2.35 0.64 -2.64
CA GLY A 204 -2.35 -0.71 -3.20
C GLY A 204 -1.78 -0.71 -4.61
N ASN A 205 -0.80 -1.57 -4.87
CA ASN A 205 -0.15 -1.64 -6.16
C ASN A 205 -0.83 -2.65 -7.10
N LYS A 206 -0.56 -2.56 -8.41
CA LYS A 206 -1.17 -3.40 -9.45
C LYS A 206 -0.98 -4.90 -9.16
N THR A 207 0.19 -5.30 -8.69
CA THR A 207 0.52 -6.71 -8.36
C THR A 207 -0.30 -7.22 -7.18
N GLU A 208 -0.46 -6.41 -6.12
CA GLU A 208 -1.33 -6.72 -4.99
C GLU A 208 -2.79 -6.86 -5.43
N LEU A 209 -3.29 -5.92 -6.26
CA LEU A 209 -4.65 -5.95 -6.78
C LEU A 209 -4.92 -7.19 -7.63
N CYS A 210 -3.98 -7.55 -8.51
CA CYS A 210 -4.07 -8.73 -9.35
C CYS A 210 -4.08 -10.01 -8.52
N GLN A 211 -3.27 -10.10 -7.46
CA GLN A 211 -3.26 -11.28 -6.59
C GLN A 211 -4.40 -11.28 -5.56
N GLY A 212 -5.10 -10.15 -5.37
CA GLY A 212 -6.02 -9.96 -4.26
C GLY A 212 -5.33 -9.93 -2.90
N TYR A 213 -4.04 -9.54 -2.88
CA TYR A 213 -3.22 -9.44 -1.68
C TYR A 213 -3.53 -8.15 -0.93
N GLY A 214 -4.60 -8.21 -0.15
CA GLY A 214 -5.13 -7.08 0.60
C GLY A 214 -6.43 -7.45 1.29
N THR A 215 -6.75 -6.74 2.37
CA THR A 215 -7.99 -6.97 3.11
C THR A 215 -9.16 -6.29 2.41
N LYS A 216 -10.22 -7.03 2.07
CA LYS A 216 -11.45 -6.42 1.57
C LYS A 216 -12.04 -5.50 2.65
N TYR A 217 -12.35 -4.27 2.24
CA TYR A 217 -12.75 -3.16 3.12
C TYR A 217 -11.67 -2.69 4.11
N GLY A 218 -10.42 -3.13 3.95
CA GLY A 218 -9.28 -2.69 4.74
C GLY A 218 -8.18 -2.11 3.85
N THR A 219 -7.01 -1.88 4.44
CA THR A 219 -5.83 -1.51 3.67
C THR A 219 -5.30 -2.67 2.81
N PRO A 220 -4.72 -2.39 1.63
CA PRO A 220 -4.64 -1.08 0.98
C PRO A 220 -5.81 -0.83 0.00
N LEU A 221 -6.90 -1.60 0.08
CA LEU A 221 -7.95 -1.67 -0.95
C LEU A 221 -9.11 -0.68 -0.78
N SER A 222 -9.26 -0.05 0.38
CA SER A 222 -10.28 0.98 0.63
C SER A 222 -9.67 2.37 0.58
N TYR A 223 -10.12 3.20 -0.36
CA TYR A 223 -9.65 4.57 -0.53
C TYR A 223 -10.63 5.39 -1.39
N ASP A 224 -10.40 6.69 -1.49
CA ASP A 224 -11.10 7.60 -2.41
C ASP A 224 -10.33 7.80 -3.73
N PHE A 225 -8.98 7.72 -3.70
CA PHE A 225 -8.13 7.83 -4.89
C PHE A 225 -6.96 6.85 -4.87
N GLY A 226 -6.88 5.95 -5.85
CA GLY A 226 -5.85 4.91 -5.92
C GLY A 226 -4.58 5.39 -6.61
N LEU A 227 -3.46 5.46 -5.89
CA LEU A 227 -2.20 5.97 -6.44
C LEU A 227 -1.48 4.95 -7.32
N PHE A 228 -1.49 3.68 -6.92
CA PHE A 228 -0.64 2.66 -7.53
C PHE A 228 -1.42 1.55 -8.23
N ASN A 229 -2.72 1.74 -8.45
CA ASN A 229 -3.59 0.73 -9.07
C ASN A 229 -3.08 0.24 -10.44
N GLN A 230 -2.37 1.10 -11.16
CA GLN A 230 -1.81 0.82 -12.49
C GLN A 230 -0.28 0.63 -12.50
N LEU A 231 0.34 0.65 -11.32
CA LEU A 231 1.80 0.60 -11.17
C LEU A 231 2.22 -0.67 -10.44
N TYR A 232 3.24 -1.32 -10.97
CA TYR A 232 3.89 -2.48 -10.36
C TYR A 232 4.80 -2.05 -9.21
N LYS A 233 5.20 -3.00 -8.38
CA LYS A 233 6.09 -2.73 -7.26
C LYS A 233 7.45 -2.20 -7.76
N ILE A 234 7.96 -2.72 -8.87
CA ILE A 234 9.14 -2.23 -9.58
C ILE A 234 9.04 -0.73 -9.87
N ASP A 235 7.87 -0.23 -10.30
CA ASP A 235 7.72 1.21 -10.58
C ASP A 235 7.80 2.04 -9.32
N ILE A 236 7.20 1.56 -8.23
CA ILE A 236 7.24 2.22 -6.93
C ILE A 236 8.70 2.32 -6.46
N TYR A 237 9.48 1.26 -6.61
CA TYR A 237 10.91 1.26 -6.29
C TYR A 237 11.71 2.22 -7.15
N GLU A 238 11.46 2.31 -8.46
CA GLU A 238 12.16 3.27 -9.32
C GLU A 238 11.74 4.72 -9.03
N MET A 239 10.46 4.96 -8.73
CA MET A 239 10.01 6.28 -8.25
C MET A 239 10.62 6.64 -6.88
N ALA A 240 10.81 5.66 -5.99
CA ALA A 240 11.45 5.88 -4.70
C ALA A 240 12.88 6.44 -4.86
N LYS A 241 13.62 5.96 -5.86
CA LYS A 241 14.96 6.49 -6.21
C LYS A 241 14.88 7.92 -6.73
N VAL A 242 13.95 8.21 -7.65
CA VAL A 242 13.73 9.57 -8.18
C VAL A 242 13.35 10.56 -7.06
N LEU A 243 12.59 10.10 -6.07
CA LEU A 243 12.13 10.89 -4.94
C LEU A 243 13.14 10.96 -3.79
N GLU A 244 14.28 10.27 -3.91
CA GLU A 244 15.34 10.21 -2.90
C GLU A 244 14.83 9.69 -1.54
N VAL A 245 13.95 8.67 -1.59
CA VAL A 245 13.46 7.99 -0.38
C VAL A 245 14.64 7.40 0.40
N PRO A 246 14.66 7.48 1.75
CA PRO A 246 15.73 6.92 2.56
C PRO A 246 16.04 5.46 2.22
N GLN A 247 17.32 5.17 1.95
CA GLN A 247 17.77 3.86 1.45
C GLN A 247 17.37 2.70 2.38
N VAL A 248 17.36 2.92 3.70
CA VAL A 248 16.93 1.91 4.68
C VAL A 248 15.48 1.43 4.45
N ILE A 249 14.60 2.30 3.96
CA ILE A 249 13.20 1.94 3.63
C ILE A 249 13.16 1.16 2.32
N ILE A 250 13.98 1.53 1.34
CA ILE A 250 14.11 0.83 0.06
C ILE A 250 14.64 -0.61 0.28
N ASP A 251 15.65 -0.77 1.14
CA ASP A 251 16.29 -2.06 1.39
C ASP A 251 15.45 -2.99 2.28
N THR A 252 14.44 -2.45 2.97
CA THR A 252 13.60 -3.23 3.87
C THR A 252 12.64 -4.13 3.09
N PRO A 253 12.62 -5.45 3.36
CA PRO A 253 11.66 -6.36 2.74
C PRO A 253 10.20 -5.95 2.99
N PRO A 254 9.33 -5.92 1.95
CA PRO A 254 7.92 -5.59 2.12
C PRO A 254 7.19 -6.54 3.08
N THR A 255 6.39 -5.97 3.96
CA THR A 255 5.56 -6.68 4.94
C THR A 255 4.22 -5.97 5.12
N THR A 256 3.18 -6.74 5.46
CA THR A 256 1.87 -6.18 5.87
C THR A 256 1.87 -5.77 7.35
N GLY A 257 2.84 -6.24 8.14
CA GLY A 257 2.99 -5.91 9.56
C GLY A 257 1.96 -6.56 10.50
N TYR A 258 1.30 -7.64 10.07
CA TYR A 258 0.31 -8.36 10.88
C TYR A 258 0.93 -9.15 12.02
N PHE A 259 2.14 -9.67 11.84
CA PHE A 259 2.87 -10.46 12.83
C PHE A 259 4.38 -10.42 12.58
N GLU A 260 5.17 -10.81 13.58
CA GLU A 260 6.62 -10.80 13.51
C GLU A 260 7.15 -11.77 12.46
N GLY A 261 8.18 -11.37 11.71
CA GLY A 261 8.78 -12.18 10.65
C GLY A 261 7.93 -12.30 9.37
N GLN A 262 6.78 -11.63 9.30
CA GLN A 262 5.93 -11.60 8.11
C GLN A 262 6.67 -10.92 6.94
N THR A 263 6.67 -11.54 5.75
CA THR A 263 7.16 -10.95 4.51
C THR A 263 6.25 -11.28 3.34
N HIS A 264 6.11 -10.37 2.38
CA HIS A 264 5.31 -10.62 1.17
C HIS A 264 5.87 -11.80 0.38
N GLU A 265 7.20 -11.90 0.26
CA GLU A 265 7.85 -12.99 -0.49
C GLU A 265 7.64 -14.35 0.16
N GLY A 266 7.70 -14.42 1.50
CA GLY A 266 7.44 -15.64 2.25
C GLY A 266 5.99 -16.14 2.09
N GLU A 267 5.02 -15.22 2.10
CA GLU A 267 3.60 -15.57 1.95
C GLU A 267 3.19 -15.91 0.52
N LEU A 268 3.67 -15.12 -0.44
CA LEU A 268 3.28 -15.25 -1.85
C LEU A 268 4.14 -16.26 -2.58
N GLY A 269 5.26 -16.65 -1.98
CA GLY A 269 6.13 -17.71 -2.45
C GLY A 269 6.92 -17.33 -3.69
N ALA A 270 7.24 -16.06 -3.87
CA ALA A 270 8.04 -15.56 -4.99
C ALA A 270 8.68 -14.23 -4.61
N SER A 271 9.82 -13.93 -5.21
CA SER A 271 10.40 -12.60 -5.09
C SER A 271 9.44 -11.53 -5.62
N ILE A 272 9.59 -10.30 -5.14
CA ILE A 272 8.77 -9.18 -5.62
C ILE A 272 8.85 -9.03 -7.15
N GLU A 273 10.03 -9.19 -7.73
CA GLU A 273 10.21 -9.05 -9.17
C GLU A 273 9.53 -10.16 -9.95
N GLU A 274 9.58 -11.40 -9.47
CA GLU A 274 8.83 -12.50 -10.09
C GLU A 274 7.32 -12.23 -10.07
N GLN A 275 6.78 -11.75 -8.94
CA GLN A 275 5.36 -11.43 -8.84
C GLN A 275 4.93 -10.37 -9.85
N ASP A 276 5.71 -9.30 -9.99
CA ASP A 276 5.47 -8.26 -11.01
C ASP A 276 5.58 -8.83 -12.43
N ILE A 277 6.60 -9.64 -12.73
CA ILE A 277 6.79 -10.26 -14.05
C ILE A 277 5.61 -11.14 -14.43
N PHE A 278 5.19 -12.06 -13.55
CA PHE A 278 4.05 -12.92 -13.85
C PHE A 278 2.76 -12.10 -14.03
N THR A 279 2.58 -11.04 -13.24
CA THR A 279 1.44 -10.13 -13.38
C THR A 279 1.47 -9.37 -14.71
N TYR A 280 2.64 -8.89 -15.12
CA TYR A 280 2.87 -8.24 -16.42
C TYR A 280 2.58 -9.17 -17.59
N LEU A 281 3.16 -10.37 -17.59
CA LEU A 281 2.99 -11.32 -18.68
C LEU A 281 1.55 -11.82 -18.81
N LEU A 282 0.88 -12.11 -17.69
CA LEU A 282 -0.49 -12.62 -17.69
C LEU A 282 -1.51 -11.55 -18.08
N PHE A 283 -1.41 -10.35 -17.51
CA PHE A 283 -2.51 -9.38 -17.54
C PHE A 283 -2.25 -8.13 -18.38
N GLU A 284 -1.00 -7.83 -18.71
CA GLU A 284 -0.66 -6.71 -19.61
C GLU A 284 -0.29 -7.22 -21.00
N LYS A 285 0.53 -8.28 -21.09
CA LYS A 285 0.84 -8.94 -22.36
C LYS A 285 -0.20 -9.98 -22.80
N ASN A 286 -1.16 -10.32 -21.95
CA ASN A 286 -2.23 -11.29 -22.21
C ASN A 286 -1.71 -12.67 -22.65
N LEU A 287 -0.57 -13.12 -22.10
CA LEU A 287 -0.04 -14.45 -22.38
C LEU A 287 -0.71 -15.51 -21.51
N THR A 288 -0.90 -16.71 -22.05
CA THR A 288 -1.33 -17.87 -21.27
C THR A 288 -0.19 -18.42 -20.41
N PRO A 289 -0.48 -19.14 -19.31
CA PRO A 289 0.54 -19.84 -18.52
C PRO A 289 1.47 -20.74 -19.35
N THR A 290 0.93 -21.43 -20.36
CA THR A 290 1.70 -22.30 -21.26
C THR A 290 2.61 -21.50 -22.20
N GLN A 291 2.15 -20.35 -22.72
CA GLN A 291 3.00 -19.44 -23.51
C GLN A 291 4.14 -18.86 -22.67
N ILE A 292 3.86 -18.49 -21.41
CA ILE A 292 4.88 -17.97 -20.48
C ILE A 292 5.96 -19.02 -20.22
N GLN A 293 5.56 -20.27 -19.92
CA GLN A 293 6.50 -21.38 -19.74
C GLN A 293 7.34 -21.62 -21.00
N ALA A 294 6.69 -21.73 -22.17
CA ALA A 294 7.37 -22.06 -23.42
C ALA A 294 8.35 -20.96 -23.86
N LYS A 295 7.98 -19.68 -23.71
CA LYS A 295 8.77 -18.54 -24.17
C LYS A 295 9.89 -18.15 -23.21
N TYR A 296 9.65 -18.22 -21.90
CA TYR A 296 10.56 -17.67 -20.88
C TYR A 296 11.12 -18.74 -19.93
N GLY A 297 10.81 -20.03 -20.15
CA GLY A 297 11.27 -21.09 -19.26
C GLY A 297 10.79 -20.93 -17.82
N ALA A 298 9.67 -20.24 -17.60
CA ALA A 298 9.14 -19.94 -16.29
C ALA A 298 8.24 -21.06 -15.73
N SER A 299 8.01 -21.06 -14.42
CA SER A 299 7.17 -22.04 -13.72
C SER A 299 5.72 -21.97 -14.18
N LEU A 300 5.23 -23.06 -14.79
CA LEU A 300 3.82 -23.20 -15.17
C LEU A 300 2.91 -23.19 -13.94
N ASP A 301 3.31 -23.88 -12.87
CA ASP A 301 2.54 -23.98 -11.63
C ASP A 301 2.35 -22.60 -10.99
N PHE A 302 3.40 -21.76 -11.00
CA PHE A 302 3.31 -20.42 -10.45
C PHE A 302 2.46 -19.49 -11.34
N ALA A 303 2.54 -19.60 -12.67
CA ALA A 303 1.65 -18.89 -13.58
C ALA A 303 0.17 -19.26 -13.35
N LEU A 304 -0.13 -20.55 -13.19
CA LEU A 304 -1.48 -21.05 -12.89
C LEU A 304 -1.96 -20.57 -11.52
N LEU A 305 -1.07 -20.57 -10.51
CA LEU A 305 -1.36 -20.03 -9.18
C LEU A 305 -1.73 -18.54 -9.25
N MET A 306 -0.97 -17.74 -9.99
CA MET A 306 -1.24 -16.31 -10.19
C MET A 306 -2.58 -16.08 -10.89
N GLN A 307 -2.87 -16.84 -11.94
CA GLN A 307 -4.15 -16.77 -12.64
C GLN A 307 -5.32 -17.16 -11.73
N ASN A 308 -5.14 -18.20 -10.90
CA ASN A 308 -6.15 -18.62 -9.92
C ASN A 308 -6.36 -17.54 -8.84
N ARG A 309 -5.28 -16.99 -8.25
CA ARG A 309 -5.33 -15.87 -7.30
C ARG A 309 -6.12 -14.69 -7.88
N TYR A 310 -5.85 -14.33 -9.14
CA TYR A 310 -6.61 -13.30 -9.85
C TYR A 310 -8.09 -13.66 -9.94
N LYS A 311 -8.43 -14.85 -10.43
CA LYS A 311 -9.83 -15.28 -10.58
C LYS A 311 -10.59 -15.27 -9.24
N VAL A 312 -10.07 -15.94 -8.21
CA VAL A 312 -10.80 -16.11 -6.94
C VAL A 312 -10.89 -14.80 -6.14
N SER A 313 -10.00 -13.85 -6.38
CA SER A 313 -10.01 -12.54 -5.71
C SER A 313 -10.77 -11.45 -6.46
N ALA A 314 -11.46 -11.76 -7.57
CA ALA A 314 -12.22 -10.78 -8.34
C ALA A 314 -13.18 -9.93 -7.49
N HIS A 315 -13.80 -10.55 -6.48
CA HIS A 315 -14.70 -9.88 -5.54
C HIS A 315 -14.05 -8.76 -4.69
N LYS A 316 -12.70 -8.65 -4.68
CA LYS A 316 -11.95 -7.58 -4.02
C LYS A 316 -11.68 -6.41 -4.96
N ARG A 317 -11.62 -6.64 -6.27
CA ARG A 317 -11.38 -5.60 -7.28
C ARG A 317 -12.64 -4.84 -7.69
N VAL A 318 -13.83 -5.42 -7.49
CA VAL A 318 -15.11 -4.72 -7.70
C VAL A 318 -15.20 -3.43 -6.88
N LEU A 319 -14.52 -3.36 -5.73
CA LEU A 319 -14.45 -2.13 -4.93
C LEU A 319 -13.82 -0.96 -5.69
N ASN A 320 -12.96 -1.26 -6.66
CA ASN A 320 -12.22 -0.26 -7.43
C ASN A 320 -12.93 0.09 -8.76
N GLU A 321 -13.99 -0.65 -9.14
CA GLU A 321 -14.74 -0.36 -10.35
C GLU A 321 -15.45 1.00 -10.19
N GLY A 322 -15.06 1.99 -11.00
CA GLY A 322 -15.57 3.36 -10.92
C GLY A 322 -14.84 4.27 -9.92
N GLN A 323 -13.86 3.76 -9.15
CA GLN A 323 -13.01 4.62 -8.31
C GLN A 323 -11.98 5.36 -9.16
N GLN A 324 -11.76 6.64 -8.84
CA GLN A 324 -10.71 7.43 -9.48
C GLN A 324 -9.33 6.90 -9.07
N CYS A 325 -8.43 6.78 -10.03
CA CYS A 325 -7.05 6.38 -9.79
C CYS A 325 -6.12 7.04 -10.81
N ILE A 326 -4.82 6.90 -10.56
CA ILE A 326 -3.79 7.33 -11.52
C ILE A 326 -3.95 6.55 -12.83
N MET A 327 -3.95 7.31 -13.94
CA MET A 327 -3.98 6.80 -15.30
C MET A 327 -2.59 6.96 -15.94
N ILE A 328 -2.06 5.87 -16.50
CA ILE A 328 -0.71 5.87 -17.05
C ILE A 328 -0.67 6.03 -18.58
N THR A 329 -1.81 5.80 -19.25
CA THR A 329 -1.98 5.93 -20.71
C THR A 329 -1.58 7.29 -21.25
#